data_AF-A0A258JZU2-F1
#
_entry.id   AF-A0A258JZU2-F1
#
_cell.length_a   1.000
_cell.length_b   1.000
_cell.length_c   1.000
_cell.angle_alpha   90.00
_cell.angle_beta   90.00
_cell.angle_gamma   90.00
#
_symmetry.space_group_name_H-M   'P 1'
#
loop_
_entity.id
_entity.type
_entity.pdbx_description
1 polymer ?
#
loop_
_entity_poly.entity_id
_entity_poly.type
_entity_poly.pdbx_seq_one_letter_code
_entity_poly.pdbx_strand_id
1 'polypeptide(L)'
;MAGADSDDALAAGVARGERAALARAITLIESRRPDHRRRAEALLQGLLPRTGRAIRVGITGVPGVGKSTTIDALGSHLTAQGHKVAVLAVDPSSTRTGGSILGDKTRMQRLSVDPAAFVRPSPSSGTLGGIAAKTRETMLLCEAAGFDVVLVETVGVGQSE
;
A
#
# COMPACT_ATOMS: atom_id res chain seq x y z
N MET A 1 -7.15 -22.06 18.08
CA MET A 1 -6.65 -22.73 16.86
C MET A 1 -7.23 -22.17 15.56
N ALA A 2 -8.53 -21.85 15.46
CA ALA A 2 -9.13 -21.30 14.22
C ALA A 2 -8.53 -19.98 13.67
N GLY A 3 -7.82 -19.19 14.48
CA GLY A 3 -7.16 -17.95 14.06
C GLY A 3 -5.78 -18.13 13.42
N ALA A 4 -5.06 -19.23 13.71
CA ALA A 4 -3.70 -19.44 13.20
C ALA A 4 -3.73 -20.02 11.78
N ASP A 5 -4.56 -21.04 11.54
CA ASP A 5 -4.76 -21.62 10.20
C ASP A 5 -5.28 -20.59 9.18
N SER A 6 -6.05 -19.59 9.65
CA SER A 6 -6.54 -18.50 8.79
C SER A 6 -5.47 -17.45 8.49
N ASP A 7 -4.49 -17.25 9.37
CA ASP A 7 -3.38 -16.31 9.16
C ASP A 7 -2.28 -16.93 8.28
N ASP A 8 -2.01 -18.23 8.41
CA ASP A 8 -1.10 -18.96 7.50
C ASP A 8 -1.66 -19.02 6.07
N ALA A 9 -2.97 -19.27 5.93
CA ALA A 9 -3.65 -19.18 4.64
C ALA A 9 -3.59 -17.76 4.05
N LEU A 10 -3.70 -16.73 4.90
CA LEU A 10 -3.54 -15.34 4.48
C LEU A 10 -2.11 -15.05 4.01
N ALA A 11 -1.10 -15.49 4.76
CA ALA A 11 0.31 -15.35 4.41
C ALA A 11 0.61 -16.04 3.06
N ALA A 12 0.11 -17.27 2.89
CA ALA A 12 0.27 -18.04 1.67
C ALA A 12 -0.42 -17.35 0.47
N GLY A 13 -1.61 -16.76 0.68
CA GLY A 13 -2.29 -15.97 -0.35
C GLY A 13 -1.51 -14.72 -0.75
N VAL A 14 -0.97 -13.97 0.21
CA VAL A 14 -0.07 -12.83 -0.05
C VAL A 14 1.13 -13.30 -0.86
N ALA A 15 1.79 -14.37 -0.42
CA ALA A 15 2.92 -14.99 -1.09
C ALA A 15 2.63 -15.45 -2.53
N ARG A 16 1.39 -15.84 -2.86
CA ARG A 16 0.99 -16.17 -4.23
C ARG A 16 0.62 -14.95 -5.07
N GLY A 17 0.67 -13.74 -4.51
CA GLY A 17 0.30 -12.51 -5.18
C GLY A 17 -1.22 -12.31 -5.29
N GLU A 18 -2.02 -12.98 -4.45
CA GLU A 18 -3.46 -12.84 -4.48
C GLU A 18 -3.89 -11.45 -3.98
N ARG A 19 -4.46 -10.63 -4.87
CA ARG A 19 -4.85 -9.24 -4.56
C ARG A 19 -5.81 -9.13 -3.38
N ALA A 20 -6.74 -10.08 -3.26
CA ALA A 20 -7.69 -10.13 -2.14
C ALA A 20 -6.98 -10.45 -0.81
N ALA A 21 -5.99 -11.35 -0.81
CA ALA A 21 -5.19 -11.64 0.36
C ALA A 21 -4.35 -10.44 0.78
N LEU A 22 -3.69 -9.78 -0.19
CA LEU A 22 -2.94 -8.54 0.04
C LEU A 22 -3.82 -7.45 0.67
N ALA A 23 -5.01 -7.20 0.12
CA ALA A 23 -5.93 -6.21 0.67
C ALA A 23 -6.37 -6.55 2.10
N ARG A 24 -6.69 -7.82 2.40
CA ARG A 24 -7.04 -8.25 3.77
C ARG A 24 -5.87 -8.10 4.75
N ALA A 25 -4.65 -8.43 4.32
CA ALA A 25 -3.45 -8.28 5.13
C ALA A 25 -3.15 -6.81 5.46
N ILE A 26 -3.35 -5.91 4.49
CA ILE A 26 -3.24 -4.46 4.72
C ILE A 26 -4.28 -3.99 5.72
N THR A 27 -5.55 -4.41 5.58
CA THR A 27 -6.60 -4.09 6.56
C THR A 27 -6.27 -4.60 7.97
N LEU A 28 -5.65 -5.78 8.09
CA LEU A 28 -5.21 -6.32 9.38
C LEU A 28 -4.13 -5.43 10.01
N ILE A 29 -3.14 -5.02 9.22
CA ILE A 29 -2.05 -4.11 9.62
C ILE A 29 -2.59 -2.75 10.07
N GLU A 30 -3.54 -2.19 9.33
CA GLU A 30 -4.15 -0.88 9.65
C GLU A 30 -5.09 -0.92 10.86
N SER A 31 -5.44 -2.10 11.36
CA SER A 31 -6.38 -2.23 12.47
C SER A 31 -5.82 -1.72 13.79
N ARG A 32 -6.65 -1.00 14.55
CA ARG A 32 -6.33 -0.50 15.90
C ARG A 32 -6.59 -1.52 17.01
N ARG A 33 -7.23 -2.65 16.70
CA ARG A 33 -7.60 -3.66 17.69
C ARG A 33 -6.36 -4.40 18.22
N PRO A 34 -6.19 -4.57 19.54
CA PRO A 34 -4.99 -5.22 20.11
C PRO A 34 -4.75 -6.66 19.64
N ASP A 35 -5.82 -7.43 19.41
CA ASP A 35 -5.74 -8.79 18.88
C ASP A 35 -5.29 -8.80 17.40
N HIS A 36 -5.76 -7.85 16.60
CA HIS A 36 -5.32 -7.70 15.21
C HIS A 36 -3.86 -7.29 15.10
N ARG A 37 -3.37 -6.42 15.99
CA ARG A 37 -1.95 -6.00 15.98
C ARG A 37 -1.00 -7.18 16.16
N ARG A 38 -1.27 -8.05 17.13
CA ARG A 38 -0.46 -9.27 17.35
C ARG A 38 -0.46 -10.20 16.15
N ARG A 39 -1.62 -10.37 15.49
CA ARG A 39 -1.74 -11.16 14.26
C ARG A 39 -1.00 -10.53 13.09
N ALA A 40 -1.08 -9.20 12.93
CA ALA A 40 -0.37 -8.46 11.89
C ALA A 40 1.16 -8.57 12.05
N GLU A 41 1.67 -8.48 13.28
CA GLU A 41 3.09 -8.68 13.57
C GLU A 41 3.55 -10.08 13.18
N ALA A 42 2.83 -11.13 13.61
CA ALA A 42 3.15 -12.51 13.25
C ALA A 42 3.12 -12.74 11.73
N LEU A 43 2.08 -12.24 11.05
CA LEU A 43 1.95 -12.30 9.60
C LEU A 43 3.13 -11.64 8.88
N LEU A 44 3.50 -10.42 9.29
CA LEU A 44 4.62 -9.69 8.71
C LEU A 44 5.94 -10.44 8.92
N GLN A 45 6.20 -10.94 10.14
CA GLN A 45 7.41 -11.69 10.46
C GLN A 45 7.58 -12.91 9.55
N GLY A 46 6.51 -13.68 9.33
CA GLY A 46 6.54 -14.83 8.41
C GLY A 46 6.81 -14.46 6.95
N LEU A 47 6.47 -13.24 6.54
CA LEU A 47 6.65 -12.75 5.16
C LEU A 47 7.98 -12.02 4.93
N LEU A 48 8.69 -11.58 5.99
CA LEU A 48 9.96 -10.84 5.89
C LEU A 48 11.01 -11.47 4.95
N PRO A 49 11.22 -12.81 4.92
CA PRO A 49 12.21 -13.43 4.02
C PRO A 49 11.93 -13.19 2.52
N ARG A 50 10.73 -12.76 2.17
CA ARG A 50 10.29 -12.48 0.79
C ARG A 50 10.36 -10.99 0.42
N THR A 51 10.83 -10.14 1.32
CA THR A 51 10.86 -8.68 1.15
C THR A 51 12.26 -8.17 0.80
N GLY A 52 12.38 -6.86 0.52
CA GLY A 52 13.65 -6.16 0.31
C GLY A 52 14.17 -6.17 -1.13
N ARG A 53 13.42 -6.72 -2.07
CA ARG A 53 13.85 -6.85 -3.49
C ARG A 53 13.26 -5.78 -4.41
N ALA A 54 12.33 -4.97 -3.93
CA ALA A 54 11.68 -3.94 -4.74
C ALA A 54 12.44 -2.62 -4.72
N ILE A 55 12.34 -1.89 -5.84
CA ILE A 55 12.72 -0.48 -5.91
C ILE A 55 11.60 0.34 -5.26
N ARG A 56 11.94 1.13 -4.24
CA ARG A 56 11.01 2.01 -3.53
C ARG A 56 11.26 3.46 -3.93
N VAL A 57 10.26 4.14 -4.49
CA VAL A 57 10.39 5.52 -4.98
C VAL A 57 9.36 6.41 -4.28
N GLY A 58 9.85 7.44 -3.60
CA GLY A 58 8.98 8.50 -3.05
C GLY A 58 8.75 9.61 -4.08
N ILE A 59 7.50 10.01 -4.26
CA ILE A 59 7.09 11.07 -5.18
C ILE A 59 6.33 12.13 -4.38
N THR A 60 6.82 13.36 -4.44
CA THR A 60 6.24 14.51 -3.73
C THR A 60 6.14 15.72 -4.66
N GLY A 61 5.50 16.78 -4.19
CA GLY A 61 5.24 17.99 -4.97
C GLY A 61 3.95 18.69 -4.54
N VAL A 62 3.83 19.96 -4.89
CA VAL A 62 2.69 20.81 -4.54
C VAL A 62 1.36 20.25 -5.10
N PRO A 63 0.20 20.58 -4.50
CA PRO A 63 -1.10 20.27 -5.09
C PRO A 63 -1.20 20.80 -6.53
N GLY A 64 -1.82 20.02 -7.42
CA GLY A 64 -2.04 20.45 -8.82
C GLY A 64 -0.84 20.29 -9.77
N VAL A 65 0.37 19.97 -9.29
CA VAL A 65 1.57 19.79 -10.15
C VAL A 65 1.50 18.57 -11.10
N GLY A 66 0.43 17.77 -11.03
CA GLY A 66 0.25 16.60 -11.89
C GLY A 66 0.88 15.30 -11.37
N LYS A 67 1.18 15.19 -10.06
CA LYS A 67 1.78 13.97 -9.46
C LYS A 67 1.05 12.69 -9.85
N SER A 68 -0.26 12.61 -9.61
CA SER A 68 -1.04 11.41 -9.91
C SER A 68 -1.03 11.07 -11.41
N THR A 69 -1.02 12.08 -12.29
CA THR A 69 -0.87 11.88 -13.75
C THR A 69 0.50 11.31 -14.10
N THR A 70 1.57 11.85 -13.51
CA THR A 70 2.93 11.35 -13.69
C THR A 70 3.08 9.93 -13.16
N ILE A 71 2.47 9.61 -12.01
CA ILE A 71 2.48 8.27 -11.42
C ILE A 71 1.72 7.28 -12.31
N ASP A 72 0.53 7.65 -12.80
CA ASP A 72 -0.26 6.79 -13.69
C ASP A 72 0.51 6.47 -14.98
N ALA A 73 1.17 7.47 -15.57
CA ALA A 73 2.01 7.31 -16.75
C ALA A 73 3.27 6.46 -16.50
N LEU A 74 4.03 6.78 -15.44
CA LEU A 74 5.25 6.06 -15.06
C LEU A 74 4.93 4.59 -14.71
N GLY A 75 3.94 4.37 -13.86
CA GLY A 75 3.53 3.03 -13.47
C GLY A 75 3.08 2.21 -14.67
N SER A 76 2.27 2.80 -15.57
CA SER A 76 1.81 2.09 -16.78
C SER A 76 2.96 1.75 -17.72
N HIS A 77 3.99 2.60 -17.78
CA HIS A 77 5.20 2.30 -18.54
C HIS A 77 5.96 1.12 -17.94
N LEU A 78 6.10 1.09 -16.61
CA LEU A 78 6.77 0.00 -15.90
C LEU A 78 6.01 -1.32 -16.02
N THR A 79 4.68 -1.32 -15.91
CA THR A 79 3.88 -2.54 -16.10
C THR A 79 3.96 -3.05 -17.53
N ALA A 80 4.01 -2.16 -18.53
CA ALA A 80 4.25 -2.54 -19.93
C ALA A 80 5.64 -3.16 -20.16
N GLN A 81 6.61 -2.90 -19.27
CA GLN A 81 7.94 -3.53 -19.29
C GLN A 81 8.00 -4.85 -18.48
N GLY A 82 6.87 -5.30 -17.93
CA GLY A 82 6.77 -6.55 -17.17
C GLY A 82 6.97 -6.40 -15.66
N HIS A 83 7.12 -5.19 -15.14
CA HIS A 83 7.17 -4.95 -13.70
C HIS A 83 5.79 -5.07 -13.04
N LYS A 84 5.77 -5.48 -11.78
CA LYS A 84 4.58 -5.43 -10.92
C LYS A 84 4.68 -4.22 -10.01
N VAL A 85 3.79 -3.24 -10.24
CA VAL A 85 3.87 -1.92 -9.61
C VAL A 85 2.84 -1.76 -8.49
N ALA A 86 3.29 -1.45 -7.27
CA ALA A 86 2.41 -1.02 -6.20
C ALA A 86 2.46 0.51 -6.07
N VAL A 87 1.30 1.16 -5.94
CA VAL A 87 1.19 2.59 -5.66
C VAL A 87 0.52 2.78 -4.30
N LEU A 88 1.21 3.44 -3.38
CA LEU A 88 0.75 3.71 -2.02
C LEU A 88 0.62 5.23 -1.83
N ALA A 89 -0.59 5.72 -1.63
CA ALA A 89 -0.81 7.12 -1.31
C ALA A 89 -0.65 7.36 0.21
N VAL A 90 -0.03 8.48 0.58
CA VAL A 90 0.21 8.93 1.95
C VAL A 90 -0.33 10.35 2.08
N ASP A 91 -1.50 10.46 2.71
CA ASP A 91 -2.18 11.73 2.96
C ASP A 91 -2.38 11.93 4.47
N PRO A 92 -1.67 12.86 5.12
CA PRO A 92 -1.88 13.19 6.54
C PRO A 92 -3.28 13.75 6.83
N SER A 93 -3.91 14.40 5.83
CA SER A 93 -5.24 15.00 5.98
C SER A 93 -6.36 13.96 6.04
N SER A 94 -6.07 12.69 5.67
CA SER A 94 -7.00 11.57 5.77
C SER A 94 -7.53 11.36 7.19
N THR A 95 -6.79 11.83 8.20
CA THR A 95 -7.18 11.83 9.62
C THR A 95 -8.42 12.67 9.90
N ARG A 96 -8.62 13.76 9.16
CA ARG A 96 -9.78 14.65 9.28
C ARG A 96 -10.99 14.14 8.49
N THR A 97 -10.75 13.43 7.38
CA THR A 97 -11.80 13.03 6.43
C THR A 97 -12.22 11.56 6.52
N GLY A 98 -11.53 10.74 7.33
CA GLY A 98 -11.81 9.30 7.45
C GLY A 98 -11.23 8.45 6.30
N GLY A 99 -10.29 9.02 5.53
CA GLY A 99 -9.65 8.36 4.40
C GLY A 99 -10.34 8.61 3.06
N SER A 100 -9.55 8.52 1.99
CA SER A 100 -10.03 8.58 0.60
C SER A 100 -10.31 7.16 0.12
N ILE A 101 -11.57 6.71 0.10
CA ILE A 101 -11.90 5.36 -0.41
C ILE A 101 -11.72 5.30 -1.94
N LEU A 102 -12.00 6.41 -2.65
CA LEU A 102 -12.12 6.45 -4.11
C LEU A 102 -11.27 7.54 -4.79
N GLY A 103 -10.92 8.63 -4.09
CA GLY A 103 -10.38 9.85 -4.73
C GLY A 103 -9.00 9.70 -5.37
N ASP A 104 -8.18 8.77 -4.89
CA ASP A 104 -6.85 8.50 -5.46
C ASP A 104 -6.94 7.50 -6.63
N LYS A 105 -7.88 6.55 -6.56
CA LYS A 105 -8.11 5.57 -7.64
C LYS A 105 -8.73 6.20 -8.88
N THR A 106 -9.63 7.18 -8.73
CA THR A 106 -10.23 7.87 -9.89
C THR A 106 -9.23 8.74 -10.67
N ARG A 107 -8.14 9.17 -10.03
CA ARG A 107 -7.05 9.96 -10.66
C ARG A 107 -6.04 9.11 -11.42
N MET A 108 -5.90 7.82 -11.08
CA MET A 108 -4.99 6.87 -11.72
C MET A 108 -5.79 5.80 -12.47
N GLN A 109 -6.45 6.21 -13.56
CA GLN A 109 -7.42 5.37 -14.25
C GLN A 109 -6.78 4.13 -14.90
N ARG A 110 -5.58 4.27 -15.47
CA ARG A 110 -4.91 3.16 -16.17
C ARG A 110 -4.42 2.13 -15.16
N LEU A 111 -3.70 2.57 -14.13
CA LEU A 111 -3.18 1.69 -13.09
C LEU A 111 -4.28 1.04 -12.24
N SER A 112 -5.43 1.68 -12.09
CA SER A 112 -6.53 1.12 -11.27
C SER A 112 -7.15 -0.15 -11.87
N VAL A 113 -7.04 -0.34 -13.19
CA VAL A 113 -7.56 -1.53 -13.89
C VAL A 113 -6.47 -2.48 -14.38
N ASP A 114 -5.20 -2.09 -14.27
CA ASP A 114 -4.06 -2.91 -14.68
C ASP A 114 -3.86 -4.09 -13.70
N PRO A 115 -3.88 -5.35 -14.18
CA PRO A 115 -3.69 -6.52 -13.32
C PRO A 115 -2.29 -6.60 -12.70
N ALA A 116 -1.28 -6.00 -13.33
CA ALA A 116 0.10 -5.91 -12.83
C ALA A 116 0.29 -4.75 -11.82
N ALA A 117 -0.69 -3.86 -11.67
CA ALA A 117 -0.63 -2.74 -10.76
C ALA A 117 -1.54 -2.89 -9.54
N PHE A 118 -1.12 -2.43 -8.36
CA PHE A 118 -1.95 -2.38 -7.16
C PHE A 118 -1.95 -0.97 -6.56
N VAL A 119 -3.12 -0.32 -6.58
CA VAL A 119 -3.28 1.05 -6.05
C VAL A 119 -3.98 1.01 -4.69
N ARG A 120 -3.27 1.44 -3.64
CA ARG A 120 -3.77 1.59 -2.27
C ARG A 120 -3.93 3.09 -1.93
N PRO A 121 -5.16 3.56 -1.72
CA PRO A 121 -5.41 4.92 -1.20
C PRO A 121 -4.88 5.11 0.21
N SER A 122 -4.70 6.36 0.63
CA SER A 122 -4.21 6.69 1.97
C SER A 122 -5.04 6.07 3.09
N PRO A 123 -4.41 5.52 4.15
CA PRO A 123 -5.12 4.98 5.30
C PRO A 123 -5.89 6.07 6.06
N SER A 124 -7.02 5.70 6.64
CA SER A 124 -8.02 6.61 7.24
C SER A 124 -7.64 7.23 8.59
N SER A 125 -6.54 6.83 9.23
CA SER A 125 -6.33 7.16 10.65
C SER A 125 -4.88 7.09 11.11
N GLY A 126 -4.47 8.05 11.93
CA GLY A 126 -3.23 8.02 12.70
C GLY A 126 -2.51 9.36 12.70
N THR A 127 -1.61 9.59 13.66
CA THR A 127 -0.65 10.69 13.52
C THR A 127 0.24 10.44 12.30
N LEU A 128 0.92 11.48 11.78
CA LEU A 128 1.85 11.34 10.65
C LEU A 128 2.84 10.18 10.86
N GLY A 129 3.36 10.00 12.08
CA GLY A 129 4.23 8.89 12.45
C GLY A 129 3.53 7.51 12.35
N GLY A 130 2.26 7.42 12.73
CA GLY A 130 1.46 6.20 12.56
C GLY A 130 1.21 5.86 11.10
N ILE A 131 0.90 6.86 10.27
CA ILE A 131 0.71 6.67 8.82
C ILE A 131 2.00 6.19 8.18
N ALA A 132 3.14 6.82 8.48
CA ALA A 132 4.44 6.41 7.95
C ALA A 132 4.80 4.96 8.32
N ALA A 133 4.57 4.57 9.58
CA ALA A 133 4.80 3.19 10.02
C ALA A 133 3.92 2.18 9.27
N LYS A 134 2.63 2.49 9.08
CA LYS A 134 1.70 1.62 8.35
C LYS A 134 1.99 1.54 6.86
N THR A 135 2.45 2.64 6.25
CA THR A 135 2.95 2.63 4.87
C THR A 135 4.15 1.72 4.74
N ARG A 136 5.10 1.78 5.68
CA ARG A 136 6.27 0.87 5.69
C ARG A 136 5.86 -0.59 5.76
N GLU A 137 4.95 -0.94 6.65
CA GLU A 137 4.42 -2.30 6.77
C GLU A 137 3.66 -2.74 5.50
N THR A 138 2.93 -1.83 4.87
CA THR A 138 2.25 -2.07 3.59
C THR A 138 3.23 -2.32 2.45
N MET A 139 4.35 -1.58 2.37
CA MET A 139 5.40 -1.81 1.38
C MET A 139 5.95 -3.24 1.49
N LEU A 140 6.18 -3.73 2.71
CA LEU A 140 6.67 -5.10 2.94
C LEU A 140 5.66 -6.15 2.44
N LEU A 141 4.36 -5.95 2.64
CA LEU A 141 3.34 -6.85 2.10
C LEU A 141 3.33 -6.85 0.56
N CYS A 142 3.44 -5.67 -0.07
CA CYS A 142 3.54 -5.57 -1.53
C CYS A 142 4.75 -6.35 -2.05
N GLU A 143 5.91 -6.18 -1.43
CA GLU A 143 7.11 -6.93 -1.81
C GLU A 143 6.92 -8.45 -1.64
N ALA A 144 6.36 -8.88 -0.53
CA ALA A 144 6.08 -10.29 -0.29
C ALA A 144 5.10 -10.90 -1.32
N ALA A 145 4.19 -10.07 -1.86
CA ALA A 145 3.28 -10.39 -2.96
C ALA A 145 3.91 -10.32 -4.36
N GLY A 146 5.22 -10.06 -4.43
CA GLY A 146 5.99 -10.05 -5.66
C GLY A 146 5.85 -8.75 -6.47
N PHE A 147 5.45 -7.64 -5.84
CA PHE A 147 5.64 -6.32 -6.44
C PHE A 147 7.12 -5.95 -6.34
N ASP A 148 7.73 -5.60 -7.47
CA ASP A 148 9.16 -5.28 -7.60
C ASP A 148 9.40 -3.76 -7.75
N VAL A 149 8.33 -2.98 -7.92
CA VAL A 149 8.37 -1.51 -7.83
C VAL A 149 7.28 -1.05 -6.86
N VAL A 150 7.65 -0.20 -5.90
CA VAL A 150 6.71 0.44 -4.98
C VAL A 150 6.85 1.96 -5.08
N LEU A 151 5.82 2.62 -5.62
CA LEU A 151 5.70 4.06 -5.73
C LEU A 151 4.92 4.59 -4.52
N VAL A 152 5.49 5.53 -3.78
CA VAL A 152 4.85 6.15 -2.62
C VAL A 152 4.59 7.63 -2.93
N GLU A 153 3.33 8.01 -3.03
CA GLU A 153 2.94 9.40 -3.23
C GLU A 153 2.65 10.06 -1.88
N THR A 154 3.24 11.23 -1.62
CA THR A 154 2.83 12.08 -0.50
C THR A 154 1.91 13.20 -0.96
N VAL A 155 0.89 13.53 -0.19
CA VAL A 155 0.13 14.77 -0.39
C VAL A 155 0.99 15.96 0.04
N GLY A 156 0.98 17.01 -0.79
CA GLY A 156 2.01 18.07 -0.79
C GLY A 156 2.21 18.77 0.56
N VAL A 157 3.47 19.14 0.82
CA VAL A 157 3.85 20.06 1.89
C VAL A 157 2.99 21.33 1.85
N GLY A 158 2.39 21.70 2.98
CA GLY A 158 1.49 22.85 3.12
C GLY A 158 0.01 22.54 3.43
N GLN A 159 -0.37 21.26 3.62
CA GLN A 159 -1.69 20.86 4.13
C GLN A 159 -1.65 20.46 5.63
N SER A 160 -0.48 20.58 6.25
CA SER A 160 -0.19 20.21 7.64
C SER A 160 -0.27 21.38 8.62
N GLU A 161 -0.67 22.56 8.15
CA GLU A 161 -1.11 23.67 8.99
C GLU A 161 -2.64 23.68 9.10
#